data_AF-A0A854C1V8-F1
#
_entry.id   AF-A0A854C1V8-F1
#
_cell.length_a   1.000
_cell.length_b   1.000
_cell.length_c   1.000
_cell.angle_alpha   90.00
_cell.angle_beta   90.00
_cell.angle_gamma   90.00
#
_symmetry.space_group_name_H-M   'P 1'
#
loop_
_entity.id
_entity.type
_entity.pdbx_description
1 polymer ?
#
loop_
_entity_poly.entity_id
_entity_poly.type
_entity_poly.pdbx_seq_one_letter_code
_entity_poly.pdbx_strand_id
1 'polypeptide(L)'
;PHERKRAVAHLTLSEREEIRAGLSAKMSIRAIATALNRSPSTISREVQRNRGRRYYKAVDANNRANRIAKRPKPCLLDQNLPLRKLVLEKLEMKWSPEQISGWLRRTKPRQKTLQISPETIYKTLYFRSREALHHLNIQHLR
;
A
#
# COMPACT_ATOMS: atom_id res chain seq x y z
N PRO A 1 -12.47 -12.65 8.79
CA PRO A 1 -11.95 -11.98 7.57
C PRO A 1 -11.97 -12.95 6.38
N HIS A 2 -12.55 -12.56 5.24
CA HIS A 2 -12.55 -13.42 4.04
C HIS A 2 -11.12 -13.61 3.52
N GLU A 3 -10.76 -14.84 3.18
CA GLU A 3 -9.44 -15.17 2.64
C GLU A 3 -9.22 -14.44 1.31
N ARG A 4 -8.08 -13.75 1.15
CA ARG A 4 -7.79 -13.03 -0.10
C ARG A 4 -7.34 -14.02 -1.17
N LYS A 5 -8.19 -14.26 -2.17
CA LYS A 5 -7.84 -15.06 -3.34
C LYS A 5 -7.10 -14.20 -4.36
N ARG A 6 -5.98 -14.71 -4.90
CA ARG A 6 -5.27 -14.07 -6.01
C ARG A 6 -6.02 -14.34 -7.31
N ALA A 7 -5.99 -13.38 -8.24
CA ALA A 7 -6.50 -13.63 -9.59
C ALA A 7 -5.66 -14.70 -10.28
N VAL A 8 -6.30 -15.50 -11.14
CA VAL A 8 -5.69 -16.66 -11.85
C VAL A 8 -4.48 -16.27 -12.70
N ALA A 9 -4.41 -15.01 -13.14
CA ALA A 9 -3.29 -14.46 -13.88
C ALA A 9 -2.00 -14.28 -13.04
N HIS A 10 -2.08 -14.29 -11.71
CA HIS A 10 -0.92 -14.13 -10.84
C HIS A 10 -0.29 -15.47 -10.48
N LEU A 11 1.05 -15.51 -10.50
CA LEU A 11 1.82 -16.66 -10.03
C LEU A 11 1.58 -16.90 -8.53
N THR A 12 1.22 -18.13 -8.21
CA THR A 12 1.10 -18.70 -6.87
C THR A 12 2.48 -18.95 -6.25
N LEU A 13 2.52 -19.29 -4.97
CA LEU A 13 3.78 -19.67 -4.31
C LEU A 13 4.34 -20.98 -4.90
N SER A 14 3.48 -21.97 -5.15
CA SER A 14 3.89 -23.24 -5.77
C SER A 14 4.52 -23.03 -7.14
N GLU A 15 3.88 -22.26 -8.03
CA GLU A 15 4.47 -21.93 -9.34
C GLU A 15 5.80 -21.18 -9.19
N ARG A 16 5.96 -20.34 -8.16
CA ARG A 16 7.23 -19.63 -7.91
C ARG A 16 8.33 -20.59 -7.43
N GLU A 17 8.00 -21.61 -6.64
CA GLU A 17 8.93 -22.66 -6.23
C GLU A 17 9.37 -23.51 -7.43
N GLU A 18 8.45 -23.86 -8.33
CA GLU A 18 8.77 -24.56 -9.59
C GLU A 18 9.70 -23.74 -10.48
N ILE A 19 9.49 -22.42 -10.57
CA ILE A 19 10.45 -21.52 -11.24
C ILE A 19 11.81 -21.63 -10.57
N ARG A 20 11.90 -21.58 -9.23
CA ARG A 20 13.17 -21.69 -8.51
C ARG A 20 13.86 -23.02 -8.82
N ALA A 21 13.15 -24.14 -8.73
CA ALA A 21 13.66 -25.48 -9.01
C ALA A 21 14.16 -25.60 -10.44
N GLY A 22 13.38 -25.14 -11.43
CA GLY A 22 13.77 -25.15 -12.84
C GLY A 22 14.99 -24.25 -13.13
N LEU A 23 15.12 -23.11 -12.44
CA LEU A 23 16.30 -22.27 -12.58
C LEU A 23 17.57 -22.95 -12.04
N SER A 24 17.46 -23.60 -10.87
CA SER A 24 18.54 -24.39 -10.25
C SER A 24 18.95 -25.59 -11.11
N ALA A 25 17.99 -26.25 -11.76
CA ALA A 25 18.22 -27.32 -12.73
C ALA A 25 18.74 -26.83 -14.10
N LYS A 26 19.13 -25.54 -14.22
CA LYS A 26 19.63 -24.92 -15.46
C LYS A 26 18.66 -24.98 -16.65
N MET A 27 17.36 -25.20 -16.43
CA MET A 27 16.34 -25.23 -17.48
C MET A 27 16.17 -23.87 -18.14
N SER A 28 15.82 -23.85 -19.42
CA SER A 28 15.49 -22.60 -20.13
C SER A 28 14.19 -21.98 -19.61
N ILE A 29 14.03 -20.65 -19.75
CA ILE A 29 12.79 -19.96 -19.36
C ILE A 29 11.57 -20.54 -20.10
N ARG A 30 11.76 -20.93 -21.37
CA ARG A 30 10.71 -21.54 -22.19
C ARG A 30 10.27 -22.90 -21.65
N ALA A 31 11.22 -23.75 -21.25
CA ALA A 31 10.89 -25.06 -20.67
C ALA A 31 10.10 -24.93 -19.36
N ILE A 32 10.51 -24.02 -18.47
CA ILE A 32 9.80 -23.73 -17.22
C ILE A 32 8.39 -23.21 -17.51
N ALA A 33 8.25 -22.32 -18.50
CA ALA A 33 6.97 -21.76 -18.88
C ALA A 33 6.00 -22.82 -19.42
N THR A 34 6.48 -23.74 -20.27
CA THR A 34 5.69 -24.87 -20.77
C THR A 34 5.24 -25.78 -19.63
N ALA A 35 6.13 -26.13 -18.70
CA ALA A 35 5.79 -26.99 -17.55
C ALA A 35 4.69 -26.37 -16.66
N LEU A 36 4.71 -25.05 -16.49
CA LEU A 36 3.73 -24.31 -15.69
C LEU A 36 2.48 -23.87 -16.46
N ASN A 37 2.39 -24.18 -17.76
CA ASN A 37 1.35 -23.68 -18.66
C ASN A 37 1.21 -22.14 -18.59
N ARG A 38 2.35 -21.42 -18.57
CA ARG A 38 2.42 -19.95 -18.52
C ARG A 38 3.16 -19.42 -19.74
N SER A 39 2.97 -18.14 -20.04
CA SER A 39 3.74 -17.50 -21.10
C SER A 39 5.23 -17.37 -20.69
N PRO A 40 6.19 -17.58 -21.61
CA PRO A 40 7.62 -17.35 -21.33
C PRO A 40 7.90 -15.92 -20.85
N SER A 41 7.11 -14.94 -21.32
CA SER A 41 7.24 -13.54 -20.91
C SER A 41 6.88 -13.34 -19.42
N THR A 42 5.93 -14.11 -18.89
CA THR A 42 5.54 -14.08 -17.47
C THR A 42 6.72 -14.52 -16.60
N ILE A 43 7.33 -15.65 -16.96
CA ILE A 43 8.47 -16.22 -16.22
C ILE A 43 9.70 -15.30 -16.33
N SER A 44 10.00 -14.80 -17.53
CA SER A 44 11.11 -13.86 -17.74
C SER A 44 10.97 -12.60 -16.89
N ARG A 45 9.80 -11.95 -16.93
CA ARG A 45 9.53 -10.73 -16.15
C ARG A 45 9.56 -11.01 -14.65
N GLU A 46 9.07 -12.17 -14.22
CA GLU A 46 9.11 -12.60 -12.82
C GLU A 46 10.56 -12.72 -12.32
N VAL A 47 11.41 -13.45 -13.05
CA VAL A 47 12.81 -13.67 -12.68
C VAL A 47 13.59 -12.35 -12.70
N GLN A 48 13.41 -11.54 -13.75
CA GLN A 48 14.10 -10.25 -13.88
C GLN A 48 13.78 -9.29 -12.73
N ARG A 49 12.52 -9.25 -12.27
CA ARG A 49 12.10 -8.40 -11.16
C ARG A 49 12.63 -8.86 -9.80
N ASN A 50 13.00 -10.14 -9.66
CA ASN A 50 13.38 -10.76 -8.40
C ASN A 50 14.83 -11.23 -8.41
N ARG A 51 15.75 -10.27 -8.59
CA ARG A 51 17.22 -10.45 -8.51
C ARG A 51 17.84 -11.33 -9.60
N GLY A 52 17.06 -11.70 -10.62
CA GLY A 52 17.54 -12.46 -11.76
C GLY A 52 17.79 -13.94 -11.46
N ARG A 53 18.26 -14.67 -12.48
CA ARG A 53 18.35 -16.14 -12.47
C ARG A 53 19.20 -16.71 -11.32
N ARG A 54 20.34 -16.09 -11.01
CA ARG A 54 21.30 -16.61 -10.01
C ARG A 54 20.81 -16.47 -8.56
N TYR A 55 19.97 -15.47 -8.28
CA TYR A 55 19.58 -15.10 -6.91
C TYR A 55 18.06 -15.16 -6.69
N TYR A 56 17.34 -15.83 -7.59
CA TYR A 56 15.89 -15.93 -7.50
C TYR A 56 15.47 -16.74 -6.27
N LYS A 57 14.64 -16.13 -5.42
CA LYS A 57 14.06 -16.74 -4.22
C LYS A 57 12.54 -16.65 -4.30
N ALA A 58 11.87 -17.80 -4.36
CA ALA A 58 10.42 -17.90 -4.53
C ALA A 58 9.66 -17.24 -3.37
N VAL A 59 10.07 -17.48 -2.12
CA VAL A 59 9.49 -16.88 -0.92
C VAL A 59 9.60 -15.35 -0.93
N ASP A 60 10.79 -14.81 -1.24
CA ASP A 60 11.00 -13.35 -1.32
C ASP A 60 10.11 -12.72 -2.38
N ALA A 61 10.03 -13.35 -3.55
CA ALA A 61 9.22 -12.90 -4.66
C ALA A 61 7.73 -12.93 -4.29
N ASN A 62 7.28 -13.99 -3.61
CA ASN A 62 5.91 -14.13 -3.12
C ASN A 62 5.56 -13.07 -2.05
N ASN A 63 6.47 -12.84 -1.09
CA ASN A 63 6.31 -11.84 -0.04
C ASN A 63 6.27 -10.43 -0.63
N ARG A 64 7.11 -10.13 -1.62
CA ARG A 64 7.07 -8.89 -2.37
C ARG A 64 5.74 -8.70 -3.08
N ALA A 65 5.23 -9.73 -3.77
CA ALA A 65 3.93 -9.69 -4.43
C ALA A 65 2.80 -9.43 -3.43
N ASN A 66 2.80 -10.11 -2.28
CA ASN A 66 1.84 -9.88 -1.19
C ASN A 66 1.89 -8.44 -0.66
N ARG A 67 3.08 -7.90 -0.42
CA ARG A 67 3.25 -6.53 0.07
C ARG A 67 2.70 -5.51 -0.92
N ILE A 68 2.97 -5.67 -2.21
CA ILE A 68 2.47 -4.77 -3.26
C ILE A 68 0.95 -4.90 -3.42
N ALA A 69 0.42 -6.13 -3.34
CA ALA A 69 -1.01 -6.39 -3.43
C ALA A 69 -1.84 -5.71 -2.32
N LYS A 70 -1.22 -5.41 -1.16
CA LYS A 70 -1.88 -4.63 -0.09
C LYS A 70 -2.24 -3.21 -0.52
N ARG A 71 -1.59 -2.65 -1.56
CA ARG A 71 -1.80 -1.29 -2.07
C ARG A 71 -2.07 -0.27 -0.95
N PRO A 72 -1.16 -0.13 0.04
CA PRO A 72 -1.37 0.81 1.12
C PRO A 72 -1.51 2.21 0.52
N LYS A 73 -2.66 2.85 0.70
CA LYS A 73 -2.85 4.25 0.33
C LYS A 73 -2.28 5.10 1.47
N PRO A 74 -1.11 5.73 1.29
CA PRO A 74 -0.50 6.49 2.35
C PRO A 74 -1.48 7.60 2.77
N CYS A 75 -1.62 7.79 4.07
CA CYS A 75 -2.50 8.82 4.60
C CYS A 75 -1.92 10.20 4.25
N LEU A 76 -2.79 11.16 3.89
CA LEU A 76 -2.35 12.53 3.60
C LEU A 76 -1.67 13.17 4.83
N LEU A 77 -2.22 12.95 6.02
CA LEU A 77 -1.67 13.46 7.28
C LEU A 77 -0.36 12.78 7.69
N ASP A 78 -0.13 11.52 7.29
CA ASP A 78 1.16 10.86 7.54
C ASP A 78 2.26 11.39 6.63
N GLN A 79 1.92 11.80 5.40
CA GLN A 79 2.87 12.36 4.44
C GLN A 79 3.15 13.85 4.65
N ASN A 80 2.20 14.60 5.19
CA ASN A 80 2.31 16.04 5.36
C ASN A 80 2.29 16.40 6.86
N LEU A 81 3.48 16.38 7.47
CA LEU A 81 3.67 16.69 8.90
C LEU A 81 3.19 18.10 9.27
N PRO A 82 3.46 19.18 8.49
CA PRO A 82 2.90 20.50 8.77
C PRO A 82 1.36 20.52 8.81
N LEU A 83 0.70 19.87 7.85
CA LEU A 83 -0.75 19.78 7.82
C LEU A 83 -1.30 18.98 9.00
N ARG A 84 -0.65 17.87 9.35
CA ARG A 84 -1.00 17.05 10.52
C ARG A 84 -0.94 17.86 11.82
N LYS A 85 0.13 18.65 12.02
CA LYS A 85 0.27 19.50 13.20
C LYS A 85 -0.88 20.50 13.32
N LEU A 86 -1.22 21.19 12.23
CA LEU A 86 -2.34 22.14 12.21
C LEU A 86 -3.69 21.47 12.51
N VAL A 87 -3.93 20.29 11.92
CA VAL A 87 -5.17 19.54 12.17
C VAL A 87 -5.24 19.10 13.63
N LEU A 88 -4.14 18.61 14.21
CA LEU A 88 -4.05 18.24 15.63
C LEU A 88 -4.35 19.42 16.56
N GLU A 89 -3.66 20.55 16.37
CA GLU A 89 -3.85 21.77 17.17
C GLU A 89 -5.31 22.25 17.15
N LYS A 90 -5.98 22.19 16.00
CA LYS A 90 -7.37 22.61 15.88
C LYS A 90 -8.34 21.60 16.49
N LEU A 91 -8.06 20.31 16.41
CA LEU A 91 -8.85 19.28 17.07
C LEU A 91 -8.75 19.40 18.61
N GLU A 92 -7.59 19.75 19.15
CA GLU A 92 -7.43 20.03 20.59
C GLU A 92 -8.25 21.24 21.05
N MET A 93 -8.41 22.24 20.17
CA MET A 93 -9.31 23.38 20.38
C MET A 93 -10.81 23.03 20.19
N LYS A 94 -11.15 21.74 20.03
CA LYS A 94 -12.52 21.22 19.81
C LYS A 94 -13.17 21.70 18.51
N TRP A 95 -12.38 21.95 17.47
CA TRP A 95 -12.93 22.29 16.16
C TRP A 95 -13.43 21.02 15.43
N SER A 96 -14.56 21.12 14.75
CA SER A 96 -15.06 20.05 13.89
C SER A 96 -14.19 19.90 12.62
N PRO A 97 -14.11 18.70 12.01
CA PRO A 97 -13.44 18.50 10.72
C PRO A 97 -13.87 19.48 9.61
N GLU A 98 -15.15 19.86 9.56
CA GLU A 98 -15.70 20.88 8.65
C GLU A 98 -15.11 22.26 8.93
N GLN A 99 -15.06 22.65 10.21
CA GLN A 99 -14.50 23.93 10.63
C GLN A 99 -13.01 24.02 10.27
N ILE A 100 -12.26 22.94 10.51
CA ILE A 100 -10.83 22.86 10.19
C ILE A 100 -10.59 22.99 8.68
N SER A 101 -11.31 22.21 7.87
CA SER A 101 -11.20 22.28 6.39
C SER A 101 -11.59 23.67 5.86
N GLY A 102 -12.69 24.24 6.37
CA GLY A 102 -13.15 25.57 5.99
C GLY A 102 -12.16 26.67 6.37
N TRP A 103 -11.54 26.57 7.55
CA TRP A 103 -10.54 27.53 8.00
C TRP A 103 -9.25 27.46 7.20
N LEU A 104 -8.74 26.25 6.90
CA LEU A 104 -7.55 26.07 6.04
C LEU A 104 -7.75 26.69 4.66
N ARG A 105 -8.95 26.60 4.10
CA ARG A 105 -9.30 27.21 2.81
C ARG A 105 -9.27 28.74 2.86
N ARG A 106 -9.71 29.34 3.96
CA ARG A 106 -9.75 30.81 4.14
C ARG A 106 -8.39 31.40 4.51
N THR A 107 -7.65 30.78 5.43
CA THR A 107 -6.37 31.31 5.95
C THR A 107 -5.16 30.92 5.10
N LYS A 108 -5.20 29.79 4.39
CA LYS A 108 -4.09 29.29 3.56
C LYS A 108 -4.50 29.05 2.10
N PRO A 109 -5.14 30.01 1.40
CA PRO A 109 -5.70 29.79 0.06
C PRO A 109 -4.63 29.49 -1.00
N ARG A 110 -3.41 30.03 -0.85
CA ARG A 110 -2.31 29.82 -1.81
C ARG A 110 -1.54 28.51 -1.59
N GLN A 111 -1.74 27.82 -0.46
CA GLN A 111 -0.98 26.61 -0.11
C GLN A 111 -1.83 25.36 -0.35
N LYS A 112 -1.82 24.87 -1.61
CA LYS A 112 -2.59 23.68 -2.02
C LYS A 112 -2.22 22.43 -1.22
N THR A 113 -0.98 22.33 -0.76
CA THR A 113 -0.50 21.21 0.06
C THR A 113 -1.18 21.14 1.43
N LEU A 114 -1.74 22.24 1.93
CA LEU A 114 -2.46 22.30 3.21
C LEU A 114 -3.97 22.15 3.07
N GLN A 115 -4.49 21.89 1.86
CA GLN A 115 -5.92 21.68 1.67
C GLN A 115 -6.28 20.23 2.00
N ILE A 116 -7.33 20.05 2.80
CA ILE A 116 -7.83 18.74 3.22
C ILE A 116 -9.35 18.76 3.32
N SER A 117 -10.00 17.67 2.90
CA SER A 117 -11.45 17.53 3.06
C SER A 117 -11.81 17.07 4.47
N PRO A 118 -13.01 17.44 4.99
CA PRO A 118 -13.49 16.95 6.29
C PRO A 118 -13.52 15.41 6.34
N GLU A 119 -13.94 14.75 5.26
CA GLU A 119 -14.00 13.27 5.17
C GLU A 119 -12.61 12.64 5.31
N THR A 120 -11.56 13.33 4.87
CA THR A 120 -10.19 12.85 5.03
C THR A 120 -9.79 12.88 6.51
N ILE A 121 -10.14 13.96 7.23
CA ILE A 121 -9.92 14.08 8.67
C ILE A 121 -10.75 13.01 9.43
N TYR A 122 -12.02 12.82 9.07
CA TYR A 122 -12.85 11.76 9.67
C TYR A 122 -12.27 10.36 9.43
N LYS A 123 -11.87 10.05 8.20
CA LYS A 123 -11.22 8.77 7.86
C LYS A 123 -9.93 8.57 8.65
N THR A 124 -9.23 9.62 9.04
CA THR A 124 -8.03 9.48 9.89
C THR A 124 -8.35 9.29 11.36
N LEU A 125 -9.45 9.86 11.85
CA LEU A 125 -9.88 9.73 13.25
C LEU A 125 -10.48 8.35 13.53
N TYR A 126 -11.32 7.84 12.63
CA TYR A 126 -12.08 6.60 12.87
C TYR A 126 -11.38 5.33 12.38
N PHE A 127 -10.38 5.44 11.51
CA PHE A 127 -9.72 4.26 10.96
C PHE A 127 -8.53 3.86 11.83
N ARG A 128 -8.76 2.92 12.76
CA ARG A 128 -7.83 2.42 13.80
C ARG A 128 -6.42 2.03 13.32
N SER A 129 -6.20 1.81 12.01
CA SER A 129 -4.89 1.51 11.43
C SER A 129 -4.11 2.73 10.92
N ARG A 130 -4.69 3.93 10.98
CA ARG A 130 -4.03 5.19 10.64
C ARG A 130 -3.59 5.86 11.94
N GLU A 131 -2.39 5.53 12.38
CA GLU A 131 -1.78 6.06 13.62
C GLU A 131 -1.55 7.59 13.62
N ALA A 132 -1.90 8.27 12.52
CA ALA A 132 -1.78 9.71 12.34
C ALA A 132 -2.33 10.53 13.51
N LEU A 133 -3.43 10.09 14.17
CA LEU A 133 -4.13 10.89 15.18
C LEU A 133 -4.43 10.09 16.47
N HIS A 134 -3.66 9.04 16.77
CA HIS A 134 -3.96 7.99 17.76
C HIS A 134 -4.26 8.47 19.20
N HIS A 135 -3.89 9.70 19.58
CA HIS A 135 -4.06 10.23 20.94
C HIS A 135 -5.25 11.20 21.11
N LEU A 136 -6.03 11.49 20.06
CA LEU A 136 -7.16 12.42 20.18
C LEU A 136 -8.45 11.68 20.56
N ASN A 137 -8.92 11.99 21.75
CA ASN A 137 -10.13 11.45 22.35
C ASN A 137 -11.35 11.85 21.49
N ILE A 138 -12.03 10.88 20.87
CA ILE A 138 -13.21 11.02 19.97
C ILE A 138 -14.46 11.45 20.77
N GLN A 139 -14.32 12.29 21.80
CA GLN A 139 -15.42 12.71 22.67
C GLN A 139 -16.13 13.97 22.17
N HIS A 140 -15.60 14.64 21.15
CA HIS A 140 -16.08 15.95 20.69
C HIS A 140 -16.68 15.94 19.27
N LEU A 141 -16.84 14.78 18.66
CA LEU A 141 -17.49 14.61 17.36
C LEU A 141 -18.98 14.30 17.60
N ARG A 142 -19.75 15.35 17.93
CA ARG A 142 -21.23 15.31 17.98
C ARG A 142 -21.80 16.15 16.84
#